data_AF-A0A6N0LMY5-F1
#
_entry.id   AF-A0A6N0LMY5-F1
#
_cell.length_a   1.000
_cell.length_b   1.000
_cell.length_c   1.000
_cell.angle_alpha   90.00
_cell.angle_beta   90.00
_cell.angle_gamma   90.00
#
_symmetry.space_group_name_H-M   'P 1'
#
loop_
_entity.id
_entity.type
_entity.pdbx_description
1 polymer ?
#
loop_
_entity_poly.entity_id
_entity_poly.type
_entity_poly.pdbx_seq_one_letter_code
_entity_poly.pdbx_strand_id
1 'polypeptide(L)'
;MPDSEDPKQVSNDLRNAQFGGGLINASTVNAGQIGGDIYNIHLGQQTAVSGNSVQSQNQRQRSQSERDSLEKTYTLQSQKVANLRTALVIETDVSRKFQYEQQLQAEERTLKELGDKLDAIEQQLQTSDNSGLAADTTIYIERSPIEDKCYKAIVQPGALIRIKAPQRMGKTLLLEKILDHARHQGYETVKLDLKLADNSTLTDLKTFLHWLCVNVSDSLDMNDLVDEYWQDSLGLNTSCTRYFQRYLLSNIDTSLVFAIDNFERLFEYANIFSEFCLLLRSWYETAKQGDRMGKIWKKLRLVVVNSTEAYPTLDINRSPFNVGLAIELPEFNQQQVQEMVKLYELGGYFREEGLSQLIKLVGGHPYLLNEAIANLKSQETSLEELISLAPTEQGIFSYHLRQQLESLQSDSQLKEGYAKVITVDKPVQLSPEITFKLHSLGLVKIVRNDCIASCDLYRQYFLARLE
;
A
#
# COMPACT_ATOMS: atom_id res chain seq x y z
N MET A 1 -17.18 -65.19 37.65
CA MET A 1 -18.10 -66.32 37.37
C MET A 1 -19.49 -65.77 37.01
N PRO A 2 -20.02 -66.02 35.80
CA PRO A 2 -19.22 -65.90 34.59
C PRO A 2 -19.85 -65.19 33.38
N ASP A 3 -19.10 -64.71 32.37
CA ASP A 3 -17.81 -63.96 32.23
C ASP A 3 -17.61 -63.73 30.67
N SER A 4 -16.88 -62.68 30.22
CA SER A 4 -16.45 -62.36 28.79
C SER A 4 -17.53 -61.97 27.75
N GLU A 5 -17.35 -60.99 26.84
CA GLU A 5 -16.33 -60.85 25.77
C GLU A 5 -16.14 -59.38 25.26
N ASP A 6 -14.95 -59.09 24.75
CA ASP A 6 -14.51 -57.94 23.94
C ASP A 6 -13.24 -58.43 23.16
N PRO A 7 -12.76 -57.86 22.03
CA PRO A 7 -13.23 -56.68 21.29
C PRO A 7 -13.32 -56.87 19.75
N LYS A 8 -13.77 -55.83 19.04
CA LYS A 8 -13.72 -55.76 17.56
C LYS A 8 -12.29 -55.53 17.05
N GLN A 9 -11.76 -56.47 16.26
CA GLN A 9 -10.68 -56.20 15.31
C GLN A 9 -11.27 -55.91 13.92
N VAL A 10 -10.75 -54.89 13.23
CA VAL A 10 -10.84 -54.77 11.77
C VAL A 10 -9.44 -54.44 11.25
N SER A 11 -8.92 -55.30 10.37
CA SER A 11 -7.56 -55.21 9.83
C SER A 11 -7.49 -54.23 8.66
N ASN A 12 -6.39 -53.45 8.61
CA ASN A 12 -5.93 -52.88 7.35
C ASN A 12 -5.34 -54.00 6.48
N ASP A 13 -5.75 -54.11 5.22
CA ASP A 13 -4.85 -54.45 4.10
C ASP A 13 -5.58 -54.21 2.76
N LEU A 14 -5.16 -53.19 2.01
CA LEU A 14 -5.41 -53.09 0.57
C LEU A 14 -4.11 -52.66 -0.12
N ARG A 15 -3.33 -53.66 -0.51
CA ARG A 15 -2.23 -53.49 -1.46
C ARG A 15 -2.78 -53.51 -2.89
N ASN A 16 -2.01 -52.96 -3.82
CA ASN A 16 -2.21 -52.92 -5.28
C ASN A 16 -3.15 -51.85 -5.84
N ALA A 17 -2.56 -50.67 -6.09
CA ALA A 17 -2.79 -49.92 -7.33
C ALA A 17 -1.47 -49.25 -7.74
N GLN A 18 -0.74 -49.85 -8.69
CA GLN A 18 0.50 -49.31 -9.23
C GLN A 18 0.26 -48.57 -10.56
N PHE A 19 0.91 -47.42 -10.69
CA PHE A 19 1.27 -46.73 -11.94
C PHE A 19 0.20 -46.47 -13.02
N GLY A 20 -0.25 -45.22 -13.07
CA GLY A 20 -0.75 -44.53 -14.27
C GLY A 20 -0.07 -43.17 -14.41
N GLY A 21 1.19 -43.16 -14.86
CA GLY A 21 1.99 -41.93 -14.92
C GLY A 21 1.58 -41.01 -16.08
N GLY A 22 0.99 -39.86 -15.75
CA GLY A 22 0.81 -38.74 -16.67
C GLY A 22 1.76 -37.60 -16.32
N LEU A 23 2.87 -37.47 -17.05
CA LEU A 23 3.75 -36.32 -16.96
C LEU A 23 3.03 -35.09 -17.56
N ILE A 24 2.50 -34.21 -16.71
CA ILE A 24 2.01 -32.89 -17.15
C ILE A 24 3.21 -31.94 -17.19
N ASN A 25 3.47 -31.40 -18.37
CA ASN A 25 4.60 -30.54 -18.64
C ASN A 25 4.41 -29.17 -17.95
N ALA A 26 5.44 -28.64 -17.29
CA ALA A 26 5.36 -27.45 -16.44
C ALA A 26 5.39 -26.13 -17.23
N SER A 27 4.64 -26.03 -18.33
CA SER A 27 4.71 -24.93 -19.30
C SER A 27 3.37 -24.25 -19.62
N THR A 28 2.27 -24.62 -18.97
CA THR A 28 0.94 -24.00 -19.18
C THR A 28 0.13 -23.90 -17.89
N VAL A 29 0.57 -23.04 -16.97
CA VAL A 29 -0.30 -22.43 -15.96
C VAL A 29 -0.05 -20.92 -15.99
N ASN A 30 -0.98 -20.16 -16.60
CA ASN A 30 -0.98 -18.70 -16.50
C ASN A 30 -1.47 -18.30 -15.11
N ALA A 31 -0.54 -18.28 -14.15
CA ALA A 31 -0.75 -17.52 -12.92
C ALA A 31 -0.70 -16.03 -13.25
N GLY A 32 -1.81 -15.32 -13.06
CA GLY A 32 -1.83 -13.86 -13.19
C GLY A 32 -0.92 -13.23 -12.14
N GLN A 33 0.22 -12.69 -12.57
CA GLN A 33 1.07 -11.89 -11.70
C GLN A 33 0.34 -10.59 -11.35
N ILE A 34 -0.09 -10.47 -10.09
CA ILE A 34 -0.33 -9.17 -9.47
C ILE A 34 1.01 -8.75 -8.88
N GLY A 35 1.77 -7.94 -9.64
CA GLY A 35 3.04 -7.39 -9.20
C GLY A 35 2.81 -6.28 -8.18
N GLY A 36 3.29 -6.46 -6.96
CA GLY A 36 3.38 -5.40 -5.96
C GLY A 36 4.80 -4.85 -5.90
N ASP A 37 4.94 -3.54 -5.73
CA ASP A 37 6.24 -2.86 -5.70
C ASP A 37 7.16 -3.39 -4.57
N ILE A 38 8.33 -3.89 -4.95
CA ILE A 38 9.35 -4.37 -4.01
C ILE A 38 10.27 -3.22 -3.62
N TYR A 39 10.14 -2.72 -2.39
CA TYR A 39 11.11 -1.82 -1.77
C TYR A 39 12.04 -2.60 -0.85
N ASN A 40 13.20 -3.00 -1.38
CA ASN A 40 14.28 -3.61 -0.59
C ASN A 40 14.98 -2.55 0.29
N ILE A 41 14.59 -2.45 1.56
CA ILE A 41 15.38 -1.77 2.59
C ILE A 41 16.32 -2.80 3.22
N HIS A 42 17.55 -2.88 2.71
CA HIS A 42 18.56 -3.78 3.26
C HIS A 42 19.51 -3.01 4.18
N LEU A 43 19.32 -3.13 5.50
CA LEU A 43 20.18 -2.56 6.53
C LEU A 43 21.46 -3.41 6.69
N GLY A 44 22.36 -3.31 5.72
CA GLY A 44 23.70 -3.91 5.78
C GLY A 44 24.78 -2.83 5.91
N GLN A 45 25.58 -2.87 6.98
CA GLN A 45 26.80 -2.07 7.07
C GLN A 45 27.75 -2.48 5.94
N GLN A 46 28.12 -1.56 5.04
CA GLN A 46 29.17 -1.80 4.06
C GLN A 46 30.23 -0.69 4.03
N THR A 47 31.47 -1.14 4.18
CA THR A 47 32.70 -0.37 4.04
C THR A 47 32.88 0.12 2.60
N ALA A 48 33.30 1.38 2.44
CA ALA A 48 33.42 2.04 1.15
C ALA A 48 34.43 1.36 0.19
N VAL A 49 34.02 1.16 -1.06
CA VAL A 49 34.91 0.88 -2.20
C VAL A 49 34.61 1.88 -3.31
N SER A 50 35.59 2.72 -3.65
CA SER A 50 35.41 3.84 -4.57
C SER A 50 35.77 3.48 -6.02
N GLY A 51 34.78 3.51 -6.92
CA GLY A 51 35.01 3.59 -8.36
C GLY A 51 33.90 2.98 -9.22
N ASN A 52 32.97 3.81 -9.74
CA ASN A 52 32.11 3.49 -10.90
C ASN A 52 31.25 4.67 -11.45
N SER A 53 31.61 5.94 -11.20
CA SER A 53 30.73 7.10 -11.47
C SER A 53 30.39 7.39 -12.95
N VAL A 54 31.19 6.90 -13.92
CA VAL A 54 31.01 7.21 -15.35
C VAL A 54 30.15 6.17 -16.08
N GLN A 55 30.08 4.93 -15.58
CA GLN A 55 29.23 3.90 -16.18
C GLN A 55 27.75 4.08 -15.82
N SER A 56 27.43 4.51 -14.60
CA SER A 56 26.05 4.75 -14.16
C SER A 56 25.36 5.88 -14.93
N GLN A 57 26.05 7.00 -15.19
CA GLN A 57 25.49 8.13 -15.95
C GLN A 57 25.10 7.76 -17.39
N ASN A 58 25.93 6.97 -18.08
CA ASN A 58 25.66 6.50 -19.43
C ASN A 58 24.51 5.47 -19.49
N GLN A 59 24.34 4.66 -18.45
CA GLN A 59 23.18 3.76 -18.32
C GLN A 59 21.91 4.57 -18.07
N ARG A 60 21.93 5.52 -17.13
CA ARG A 60 20.80 6.41 -16.82
C ARG A 60 20.29 7.17 -18.04
N GLN A 61 21.17 7.81 -18.82
CA GLN A 61 20.76 8.53 -20.04
C GLN A 61 20.11 7.62 -21.08
N ARG A 62 20.52 6.34 -21.15
CA ARG A 62 19.88 5.34 -22.03
C ARG A 62 18.50 4.97 -21.52
N SER A 63 18.35 4.64 -20.24
CA SER A 63 17.06 4.32 -19.63
C SER A 63 16.07 5.49 -19.67
N GLN A 64 16.55 6.73 -19.52
CA GLN A 64 15.74 7.95 -19.74
C GLN A 64 15.33 8.09 -21.22
N SER A 65 16.26 7.94 -22.16
CA SER A 65 15.91 7.99 -23.60
C SER A 65 14.94 6.87 -24.03
N GLU A 66 15.05 5.69 -23.38
CA GLU A 66 14.17 4.55 -23.60
C GLU A 66 12.78 4.79 -23.01
N ARG A 67 12.69 5.33 -21.79
CA ARG A 67 11.44 5.85 -21.17
C ARG A 67 10.77 6.84 -22.12
N ASP A 68 11.44 7.91 -22.53
CA ASP A 68 10.88 8.95 -23.40
C ASP A 68 10.36 8.40 -24.74
N SER A 69 11.04 7.38 -25.27
CA SER A 69 10.66 6.69 -26.51
C SER A 69 9.43 5.80 -26.33
N LEU A 70 9.38 5.06 -25.22
CA LEU A 70 8.23 4.24 -24.86
C LEU A 70 7.02 5.10 -24.49
N GLU A 71 7.20 6.23 -23.82
CA GLU A 71 6.14 7.17 -23.44
C GLU A 71 5.49 7.82 -24.67
N LYS A 72 6.28 8.20 -25.68
CA LYS A 72 5.78 8.62 -27.00
C LYS A 72 5.00 7.51 -27.69
N THR A 73 5.51 6.27 -27.65
CA THR A 73 4.86 5.11 -28.26
C THR A 73 3.54 4.76 -27.56
N TYR A 74 3.54 4.78 -26.22
CA TYR A 74 2.38 4.58 -25.36
C TYR A 74 1.32 5.65 -25.61
N THR A 75 1.71 6.92 -25.70
CA THR A 75 0.79 8.03 -25.99
C THR A 75 0.10 7.84 -27.35
N LEU A 76 0.86 7.50 -28.39
CA LEU A 76 0.31 7.23 -29.73
C LEU A 76 -0.65 6.03 -29.71
N GLN A 77 -0.30 4.98 -28.96
CA GLN A 77 -1.12 3.79 -28.78
C GLN A 77 -2.42 4.08 -28.00
N SER A 78 -2.35 4.90 -26.94
CA SER A 78 -3.49 5.37 -26.16
C SER A 78 -4.47 6.17 -27.02
N GLN A 79 -3.96 7.11 -27.82
CA GLN A 79 -4.79 7.88 -28.75
C GLN A 79 -5.47 6.98 -29.79
N LYS A 80 -4.78 5.94 -30.27
CA LYS A 80 -5.33 4.94 -31.20
C LYS A 80 -6.46 4.12 -30.55
N VAL A 81 -6.29 3.67 -29.30
CA VAL A 81 -7.33 3.00 -28.50
C VAL A 81 -8.54 3.92 -28.27
N ALA A 82 -8.32 5.19 -27.91
CA ALA A 82 -9.39 6.18 -27.74
C ALA A 82 -10.18 6.39 -29.05
N ASN A 83 -9.49 6.58 -30.18
CA ASN A 83 -10.13 6.71 -31.48
C ASN A 83 -10.95 5.48 -31.88
N LEU A 84 -10.45 4.26 -31.58
CA LEU A 84 -11.18 3.01 -31.82
C LEU A 84 -12.42 2.87 -30.95
N ARG A 85 -12.35 3.25 -29.66
CA ARG A 85 -13.53 3.29 -28.78
C ARG A 85 -14.58 4.26 -29.31
N THR A 86 -14.19 5.46 -29.74
CA THR A 86 -15.11 6.43 -30.36
C THR A 86 -15.75 5.88 -31.64
N ALA A 87 -14.96 5.25 -32.51
CA ALA A 87 -15.46 4.63 -33.75
C ALA A 87 -16.43 3.46 -33.46
N LEU A 88 -16.16 2.65 -32.43
CA LEU A 88 -16.99 1.52 -32.04
C LEU A 88 -18.37 1.94 -31.50
N VAL A 89 -18.45 3.08 -30.80
CA VAL A 89 -19.70 3.63 -30.26
C VAL A 89 -20.64 4.13 -31.38
N ILE A 90 -20.07 4.68 -32.45
CA ILE A 90 -20.84 5.23 -33.58
C ILE A 90 -21.11 4.22 -34.71
N GLU A 91 -20.45 3.05 -34.71
CA GLU A 91 -20.65 2.03 -35.74
C GLU A 91 -21.95 1.23 -35.52
N THR A 92 -22.72 1.10 -36.60
CA THR A 92 -24.05 0.47 -36.63
C THR A 92 -24.04 -0.85 -37.41
N ASP A 93 -23.04 -1.09 -38.26
CA ASP A 93 -22.86 -2.37 -38.94
C ASP A 93 -22.26 -3.42 -38.00
N VAL A 94 -22.95 -4.55 -37.86
CA VAL A 94 -22.57 -5.63 -36.92
C VAL A 94 -21.21 -6.25 -37.27
N SER A 95 -20.86 -6.35 -38.55
CA SER A 95 -19.60 -6.97 -38.97
C SER A 95 -18.40 -6.05 -38.73
N ARG A 96 -18.56 -4.75 -39.00
CA ARG A 96 -17.55 -3.73 -38.68
C ARG A 96 -17.41 -3.53 -37.18
N LYS A 97 -18.51 -3.54 -36.44
CA LYS A 97 -18.50 -3.46 -34.97
C LYS A 97 -17.66 -4.59 -34.36
N PHE A 98 -17.87 -5.83 -34.82
CA PHE A 98 -17.05 -6.98 -34.40
C PHE A 98 -15.57 -6.85 -34.80
N GLN A 99 -15.26 -6.28 -35.97
CA GLN A 99 -13.88 -5.99 -36.36
C GLN A 99 -13.23 -4.93 -35.47
N TYR A 100 -13.95 -3.85 -35.14
CA TYR A 100 -13.48 -2.82 -34.21
C TYR A 100 -13.33 -3.36 -32.78
N GLU A 101 -14.19 -4.29 -32.32
CA GLU A 101 -14.03 -4.97 -31.02
C GLU A 101 -12.75 -5.83 -30.98
N GLN A 102 -12.48 -6.63 -32.02
CA GLN A 102 -11.24 -7.41 -32.10
C GLN A 102 -9.99 -6.52 -32.18
N GLN A 103 -10.06 -5.45 -32.97
CA GLN A 103 -8.96 -4.50 -33.08
C GLN A 103 -8.73 -3.81 -31.75
N LEU A 104 -9.77 -3.28 -31.10
CA LEU A 104 -9.68 -2.64 -29.80
C LEU A 104 -9.02 -3.55 -28.76
N GLN A 105 -9.44 -4.81 -28.66
CA GLN A 105 -8.82 -5.78 -27.74
C GLN A 105 -7.32 -6.02 -28.03
N ALA A 106 -6.92 -6.03 -29.30
CA ALA A 106 -5.51 -6.17 -29.67
C ALA A 106 -4.70 -4.92 -29.30
N GLU A 107 -5.21 -3.73 -29.63
CA GLU A 107 -4.54 -2.46 -29.33
C GLU A 107 -4.49 -2.17 -27.82
N GLU A 108 -5.50 -2.59 -27.05
CA GLU A 108 -5.52 -2.51 -25.58
C GLU A 108 -4.49 -3.46 -24.92
N ARG A 109 -4.27 -4.66 -25.47
CA ARG A 109 -3.16 -5.54 -25.02
C ARG A 109 -1.81 -4.89 -25.28
N THR A 110 -1.59 -4.36 -26.48
CA THR A 110 -0.35 -3.64 -26.80
C THR A 110 -0.16 -2.40 -25.91
N LEU A 111 -1.23 -1.68 -25.59
CA LEU A 111 -1.19 -0.55 -24.66
C LEU A 111 -0.77 -1.02 -23.26
N LYS A 112 -1.33 -2.13 -22.76
CA LYS A 112 -0.92 -2.72 -21.49
C LYS A 112 0.55 -3.13 -21.49
N GLU A 113 1.01 -3.88 -22.49
CA GLU A 113 2.41 -4.30 -22.60
C GLU A 113 3.41 -3.13 -22.70
N LEU A 114 2.98 -1.97 -23.22
CA LEU A 114 3.78 -0.75 -23.20
C LEU A 114 3.78 -0.08 -21.82
N GLY A 115 2.65 -0.15 -21.10
CA GLY A 115 2.55 0.26 -19.69
C GLY A 115 3.49 -0.55 -18.80
N ASP A 116 3.38 -1.89 -18.82
CA ASP A 116 4.24 -2.81 -18.06
C ASP A 116 5.75 -2.53 -18.29
N LYS A 117 6.14 -2.13 -19.51
CA LYS A 117 7.53 -1.77 -19.87
C LYS A 117 7.95 -0.39 -19.38
N LEU A 118 7.06 0.60 -19.44
CA LEU A 118 7.28 1.92 -18.85
C LEU A 118 7.51 1.79 -17.34
N ASP A 119 6.59 1.10 -16.68
CA ASP A 119 6.59 0.89 -15.24
C ASP A 119 7.89 0.20 -14.76
N ALA A 120 8.36 -0.82 -15.50
CA ALA A 120 9.64 -1.48 -15.22
C ALA A 120 10.87 -0.56 -15.38
N ILE A 121 10.86 0.38 -16.34
CA ILE A 121 11.96 1.33 -16.55
C ILE A 121 11.90 2.48 -15.53
N GLU A 122 10.70 2.93 -15.14
CA GLU A 122 10.52 3.91 -14.06
C GLU A 122 11.02 3.36 -12.72
N GLN A 123 10.68 2.11 -12.38
CA GLN A 123 11.25 1.42 -11.21
C GLN A 123 12.78 1.30 -11.28
N GLN A 124 13.36 1.03 -12.46
CA GLN A 124 14.82 1.01 -12.64
C GLN A 124 15.47 2.40 -12.45
N LEU A 125 14.82 3.47 -12.89
CA LEU A 125 15.31 4.84 -12.69
C LEU A 125 15.22 5.24 -11.20
N GLN A 126 14.09 4.97 -10.53
CA GLN A 126 13.90 5.24 -9.10
C GLN A 126 14.87 4.45 -8.21
N THR A 127 15.14 3.18 -8.53
CA THR A 127 16.15 2.38 -7.80
C THR A 127 17.58 2.85 -8.08
N SER A 128 17.86 3.42 -9.26
CA SER A 128 19.15 4.03 -9.58
C SER A 128 19.42 5.29 -8.77
N ASP A 129 18.41 6.14 -8.54
CA ASP A 129 18.55 7.40 -7.80
C ASP A 129 18.92 7.19 -6.32
N ASN A 130 18.50 6.07 -5.71
CA ASN A 130 18.93 5.68 -4.35
C ASN A 130 20.42 5.31 -4.24
N SER A 131 21.15 5.15 -5.36
CA SER A 131 22.54 4.68 -5.36
C SER A 131 23.61 5.78 -5.48
N GLY A 132 23.24 7.05 -5.67
CA GLY A 132 24.22 8.13 -5.67
C GLY A 132 23.74 9.56 -5.92
N LEU A 133 23.98 10.42 -4.92
CA LEU A 133 24.06 11.89 -5.00
C LEU A 133 22.76 12.70 -5.15
N ALA A 134 21.85 12.53 -4.20
CA ALA A 134 21.46 13.63 -3.30
C ALA A 134 20.87 13.04 -2.02
N ALA A 135 20.88 13.79 -0.91
CA ALA A 135 19.96 13.45 0.18
C ALA A 135 18.57 13.86 -0.30
N ASP A 136 17.81 12.91 -0.86
CA ASP A 136 16.46 13.14 -1.35
C ASP A 136 15.57 13.45 -0.14
N THR A 137 15.51 14.73 0.19
CA THR A 137 15.06 15.21 1.49
C THR A 137 13.54 15.17 1.44
N THR A 138 12.98 14.01 1.79
CA THR A 138 11.53 13.79 1.86
C THR A 138 10.94 14.77 2.87
N ILE A 139 10.45 15.91 2.37
CA ILE A 139 9.97 17.02 3.19
C ILE A 139 8.66 16.60 3.86
N TYR A 140 8.72 16.44 5.18
CA TYR A 140 7.55 16.17 6.01
C TYR A 140 6.86 17.50 6.39
N ILE A 141 5.60 17.66 5.99
CA ILE A 141 4.75 18.78 6.40
C ILE A 141 3.90 18.35 7.60
N GLU A 142 4.03 19.06 8.72
CA GLU A 142 3.30 18.71 9.94
C GLU A 142 1.80 18.98 9.83
N ARG A 143 1.00 18.10 10.43
CA ARG A 143 -0.46 18.15 10.49
C ARG A 143 -0.96 18.38 11.90
N SER A 144 -0.40 19.39 12.56
CA SER A 144 -0.73 19.74 13.94
C SER A 144 -2.25 19.80 14.17
N PRO A 145 -2.80 19.14 15.20
CA PRO A 145 -2.10 18.50 16.33
C PRO A 145 -1.94 16.97 16.19
N ILE A 146 -1.84 16.40 14.99
CA ILE A 146 -1.78 14.94 14.78
C ILE A 146 -0.51 14.34 15.38
N GLU A 147 0.66 14.87 15.01
CA GLU A 147 1.98 14.42 15.47
C GLU A 147 2.05 14.43 17.00
N ASP A 148 1.66 15.58 17.57
CA ASP A 148 1.55 15.83 19.01
C ASP A 148 0.71 14.78 19.76
N LYS A 149 -0.43 14.36 19.19
CA LYS A 149 -1.28 13.31 19.74
C LYS A 149 -0.59 11.95 19.67
N CYS A 150 0.07 11.65 18.55
CA CYS A 150 0.81 10.40 18.38
C CYS A 150 1.98 10.29 19.35
N TYR A 151 2.80 11.33 19.49
CA TYR A 151 3.94 11.36 20.42
C TYR A 151 3.47 11.22 21.89
N LYS A 152 2.43 11.94 22.30
CA LYS A 152 1.85 11.83 23.65
C LYS A 152 1.25 10.45 23.94
N ALA A 153 0.75 9.75 22.91
CA ALA A 153 0.20 8.41 23.02
C ALA A 153 1.27 7.31 23.03
N ILE A 154 2.29 7.37 22.17
CA ILE A 154 3.26 6.27 22.00
C ILE A 154 4.11 6.04 23.25
N VAL A 155 4.31 7.06 24.09
CA VAL A 155 5.00 6.93 25.38
C VAL A 155 4.17 6.18 26.44
N GLN A 156 2.84 6.08 26.29
CA GLN A 156 1.97 5.48 27.31
C GLN A 156 2.13 3.95 27.39
N PRO A 157 2.28 3.33 28.58
CA PRO A 157 2.39 1.88 28.73
C PRO A 157 1.26 1.11 28.03
N GLY A 158 1.63 0.20 27.11
CA GLY A 158 0.67 -0.60 26.35
C GLY A 158 -0.10 0.16 25.27
N ALA A 159 0.38 1.31 24.79
CA ALA A 159 -0.35 2.10 23.78
C ALA A 159 -0.65 1.32 22.49
N LEU A 160 -1.78 1.65 21.89
CA LEU A 160 -2.16 1.26 20.53
C LEU A 160 -2.55 2.54 19.78
N ILE A 161 -1.89 2.80 18.66
CA ILE A 161 -2.20 3.90 17.73
C ILE A 161 -2.63 3.28 16.41
N ARG A 162 -3.76 3.73 15.86
CA ARG A 162 -4.21 3.38 14.51
C ARG A 162 -4.14 4.61 13.62
N ILE A 163 -3.43 4.51 12.50
CA ILE A 163 -3.31 5.56 11.49
C ILE A 163 -4.11 5.13 10.26
N LYS A 164 -5.19 5.86 9.96
CA LYS A 164 -6.00 5.64 8.75
C LYS A 164 -6.01 6.87 7.85
N ALA A 165 -6.00 6.66 6.55
CA ALA A 165 -6.28 7.65 5.51
C ALA A 165 -6.32 6.95 4.15
N PRO A 166 -6.78 7.60 3.08
CA PRO A 166 -6.58 7.13 1.72
C PRO A 166 -5.11 6.77 1.39
N GLN A 167 -4.92 6.02 0.31
CA GLN A 167 -3.60 5.75 -0.26
C GLN A 167 -2.86 7.06 -0.56
N ARG A 168 -1.53 7.03 -0.52
CA ARG A 168 -0.66 8.18 -0.87
C ARG A 168 -0.87 9.49 -0.08
N MET A 169 -1.52 9.42 1.09
CA MET A 169 -1.70 10.55 2.04
C MET A 169 -0.52 10.75 3.01
N GLY A 170 0.59 10.04 2.86
CA GLY A 170 1.76 10.16 3.76
C GLY A 170 1.61 9.46 5.11
N LYS A 171 0.81 8.40 5.19
CA LYS A 171 0.63 7.57 6.40
C LYS A 171 1.96 7.00 6.92
N THR A 172 2.73 6.37 6.03
CA THR A 172 4.06 5.81 6.33
C THR A 172 5.05 6.87 6.79
N LEU A 173 4.98 8.10 6.27
CA LEU A 173 5.84 9.19 6.75
C LEU A 173 5.51 9.57 8.21
N LEU A 174 4.23 9.66 8.58
CA LEU A 174 3.85 9.83 9.99
C LEU A 174 4.29 8.64 10.85
N LEU A 175 4.23 7.41 10.31
CA LEU A 175 4.73 6.22 11.01
C LEU A 175 6.23 6.37 11.33
N GLU A 176 7.06 6.71 10.35
CA GLU A 176 8.50 6.93 10.59
C GLU A 176 8.74 8.04 11.63
N LYS A 177 7.98 9.14 11.58
CA LYS A 177 8.07 10.20 12.61
C LYS A 177 7.76 9.70 14.02
N ILE A 178 6.81 8.76 14.17
CA ILE A 178 6.48 8.13 15.46
C ILE A 178 7.58 7.17 15.91
N LEU A 179 8.15 6.39 14.99
CA LEU A 179 9.27 5.49 15.27
C LEU A 179 10.52 6.28 15.65
N ASP A 180 10.86 7.36 14.92
CA ASP A 180 11.92 8.29 15.28
C ASP A 180 11.69 8.87 16.68
N HIS A 181 10.49 9.34 16.99
CA HIS A 181 10.19 9.84 18.33
C HIS A 181 10.41 8.78 19.40
N ALA A 182 9.99 7.53 19.16
CA ALA A 182 10.22 6.41 20.07
C ALA A 182 11.70 6.05 20.24
N ARG A 183 12.49 6.04 19.16
CA ARG A 183 13.96 5.88 19.21
C ARG A 183 14.60 6.97 20.08
N HIS A 184 14.15 8.22 19.97
CA HIS A 184 14.60 9.32 20.85
C HIS A 184 14.17 9.16 22.33
N GLN A 185 13.16 8.34 22.64
CA GLN A 185 12.83 7.95 24.02
C GLN A 185 13.64 6.73 24.51
N GLY A 186 14.55 6.19 23.68
CA GLY A 186 15.32 4.98 23.98
C GLY A 186 14.48 3.70 23.92
N TYR A 187 13.46 3.65 23.06
CA TYR A 187 12.65 2.45 22.82
C TYR A 187 13.18 1.71 21.59
N GLU A 188 13.12 0.37 21.63
CA GLU A 188 13.31 -0.44 20.44
C GLU A 188 12.16 -0.22 19.45
N THR A 189 12.46 -0.23 18.15
CA THR A 189 11.47 -0.01 17.10
C THR A 189 11.55 -1.06 16.02
N VAL A 190 10.46 -1.79 15.81
CA VAL A 190 10.32 -2.77 14.73
C VAL A 190 9.19 -2.34 13.81
N LYS A 191 9.46 -2.28 12.50
CA LYS A 191 8.45 -2.03 11.47
C LYS A 191 8.30 -3.26 10.60
N LEU A 192 7.07 -3.77 10.52
CA LEU A 192 6.68 -4.85 9.61
C LEU A 192 5.81 -4.26 8.50
N ASP A 193 6.34 -4.18 7.29
CA ASP A 193 5.54 -3.84 6.12
C ASP A 193 4.93 -5.12 5.54
N LEU A 194 3.60 -5.23 5.56
CA LEU A 194 2.93 -6.41 5.02
C LEU A 194 3.05 -6.53 3.50
N LYS A 195 3.47 -5.49 2.76
CA LYS A 195 3.82 -5.61 1.34
C LYS A 195 5.06 -6.48 1.09
N LEU A 196 5.91 -6.70 2.10
CA LEU A 196 7.08 -7.57 1.99
C LEU A 196 6.77 -9.05 2.28
N ALA A 197 5.56 -9.39 2.73
CA ALA A 197 5.15 -10.79 2.87
C ALA A 197 4.94 -11.43 1.48
N ASP A 198 5.56 -12.58 1.20
CA ASP A 198 5.25 -13.29 -0.04
C ASP A 198 3.84 -13.91 0.02
N ASN A 199 3.25 -14.21 -1.15
CA ASN A 199 1.96 -14.90 -1.19
C ASN A 199 2.02 -16.30 -0.53
N SER A 200 3.23 -16.91 -0.47
CA SER A 200 3.52 -18.13 0.30
C SER A 200 3.50 -17.91 1.82
N THR A 201 3.78 -16.70 2.30
CA THR A 201 3.69 -16.33 3.72
C THR A 201 2.23 -16.17 4.17
N LEU A 202 1.38 -15.69 3.26
CA LEU A 202 -0.04 -15.40 3.51
C LEU A 202 -0.97 -16.59 3.22
N THR A 203 -0.45 -17.82 3.10
CA THR A 203 -1.27 -19.03 2.88
C THR A 203 -2.12 -19.41 4.07
N ASP A 204 -1.57 -19.28 5.28
CA ASP A 204 -2.21 -19.73 6.52
C ASP A 204 -1.64 -18.98 7.73
N LEU A 205 -2.37 -19.07 8.86
CA LEU A 205 -2.05 -18.35 10.08
C LEU A 205 -0.74 -18.82 10.73
N LYS A 206 -0.35 -20.10 10.62
CA LYS A 206 0.89 -20.59 11.25
C LYS A 206 2.10 -20.01 10.51
N THR A 207 2.10 -20.13 9.18
CA THR A 207 3.18 -19.59 8.34
C THR A 207 3.33 -18.08 8.52
N PHE A 208 2.22 -17.33 8.52
CA PHE A 208 2.23 -15.89 8.78
C PHE A 208 2.77 -15.54 10.18
N LEU A 209 2.33 -16.23 11.24
CA LEU A 209 2.79 -15.94 12.60
C LEU A 209 4.24 -16.36 12.85
N HIS A 210 4.74 -17.42 12.19
CA HIS A 210 6.17 -17.76 12.21
C HIS A 210 6.99 -16.66 11.53
N TRP A 211 6.62 -16.25 10.31
CA TRP A 211 7.28 -15.15 9.59
C TRP A 211 7.30 -13.85 10.41
N LEU A 212 6.18 -13.49 11.04
CA LEU A 212 6.09 -12.38 11.99
C LEU A 212 7.13 -12.50 13.12
N CYS A 213 7.23 -13.67 13.76
CA CYS A 213 8.16 -13.88 14.87
C CYS A 213 9.62 -13.78 14.44
N VAL A 214 9.98 -14.33 13.26
CA VAL A 214 11.32 -14.22 12.67
C VAL A 214 11.66 -12.76 12.38
N ASN A 215 10.85 -12.07 11.56
CA ASN A 215 11.10 -10.67 11.16
C ASN A 215 11.25 -9.72 12.35
N VAL A 216 10.46 -9.93 13.42
CA VAL A 216 10.54 -9.10 14.63
C VAL A 216 11.82 -9.40 15.43
N SER A 217 12.33 -10.64 15.40
CA SER A 217 13.59 -11.01 16.06
C SER A 217 14.80 -10.45 15.30
N ASP A 218 14.81 -10.62 13.97
CA ASP A 218 15.83 -10.06 13.09
C ASP A 218 15.92 -8.53 13.22
N SER A 219 14.76 -7.86 13.27
CA SER A 219 14.68 -6.40 13.45
C SER A 219 15.15 -5.91 14.83
N LEU A 220 15.34 -6.82 15.79
CA LEU A 220 15.84 -6.55 17.15
C LEU A 220 17.29 -7.01 17.35
N ASP A 221 17.96 -7.51 16.29
CA ASP A 221 19.27 -8.17 16.38
C ASP A 221 19.27 -9.35 17.38
N MET A 222 18.15 -10.10 17.39
CA MET A 222 17.91 -11.27 18.24
C MET A 222 17.77 -12.54 17.39
N ASN A 223 18.38 -13.65 17.84
CA ASN A 223 18.24 -14.96 17.18
C ASN A 223 16.76 -15.40 17.12
N ASP A 224 16.35 -16.04 16.02
CA ASP A 224 14.98 -16.51 15.81
C ASP A 224 14.69 -17.83 16.56
N LEU A 225 14.56 -17.76 17.89
CA LEU A 225 14.26 -18.94 18.73
C LEU A 225 12.79 -19.41 18.62
N VAL A 226 12.15 -19.27 17.46
CA VAL A 226 10.73 -19.55 17.25
C VAL A 226 10.40 -20.99 17.62
N ASP A 227 11.13 -21.95 17.07
CA ASP A 227 10.89 -23.39 17.30
C ASP A 227 11.10 -23.84 18.76
N GLU A 228 11.93 -23.14 19.55
CA GLU A 228 12.14 -23.45 20.98
C GLU A 228 10.96 -23.00 21.85
N TYR A 229 10.32 -21.89 21.48
CA TYR A 229 9.28 -21.25 22.27
C TYR A 229 7.86 -21.56 21.77
N TRP A 230 7.70 -21.94 20.51
CA TRP A 230 6.44 -22.30 19.86
C TRP A 230 5.88 -23.62 20.41
N GLN A 231 4.57 -23.70 20.64
CA GLN A 231 3.93 -24.87 21.24
C GLN A 231 2.57 -25.11 20.59
N ASP A 232 2.52 -25.88 19.50
CA ASP A 232 1.30 -26.11 18.71
C ASP A 232 0.09 -26.58 19.54
N SER A 233 0.33 -27.31 20.64
CA SER A 233 -0.71 -27.76 21.59
C SER A 233 -1.43 -26.64 22.34
N LEU A 234 -0.89 -25.41 22.36
CA LEU A 234 -1.52 -24.23 22.97
C LEU A 234 -2.39 -23.42 21.99
N GLY A 235 -2.33 -23.73 20.69
CA GLY A 235 -2.91 -22.92 19.62
C GLY A 235 -1.97 -21.80 19.13
N LEU A 236 -2.15 -21.41 17.87
CA LEU A 236 -1.21 -20.56 17.12
C LEU A 236 -1.05 -19.16 17.74
N ASN A 237 -2.16 -18.48 18.03
CA ASN A 237 -2.16 -17.18 18.70
C ASN A 237 -1.52 -17.24 20.11
N THR A 238 -1.73 -18.32 20.86
CA THR A 238 -1.10 -18.51 22.17
C THR A 238 0.41 -18.74 22.05
N SER A 239 0.86 -19.46 21.02
CA SER A 239 2.28 -19.68 20.74
C SER A 239 3.00 -18.39 20.36
N CYS A 240 2.42 -17.58 19.45
CA CYS A 240 2.97 -16.26 19.12
C CYS A 240 2.98 -15.33 20.34
N THR A 241 1.90 -15.28 21.12
CA THR A 241 1.83 -14.54 22.41
C THR A 241 2.92 -15.00 23.37
N ARG A 242 3.16 -16.31 23.49
CA ARG A 242 4.21 -16.89 24.32
C ARG A 242 5.61 -16.48 23.84
N TYR A 243 5.85 -16.47 22.53
CA TYR A 243 7.11 -16.01 21.92
C TYR A 243 7.41 -14.57 22.32
N PHE A 244 6.51 -13.64 21.99
CA PHE A 244 6.63 -12.23 22.33
C PHE A 244 6.80 -12.00 23.84
N GLN A 245 6.03 -12.70 24.67
CA GLN A 245 6.07 -12.49 26.12
C GLN A 245 7.34 -13.06 26.78
N ARG A 246 7.71 -14.31 26.48
CA ARG A 246 8.76 -15.04 27.20
C ARG A 246 10.14 -14.87 26.59
N TYR A 247 10.22 -14.61 25.29
CA TYR A 247 11.48 -14.35 24.62
C TYR A 247 11.66 -12.83 24.45
N LEU A 248 10.98 -12.20 23.49
CA LEU A 248 11.25 -10.80 23.10
C LEU A 248 11.11 -9.80 24.27
N LEU A 249 9.90 -9.59 24.79
CA LEU A 249 9.62 -8.58 25.84
C LEU A 249 10.25 -8.89 27.20
N SER A 250 10.69 -10.14 27.42
CA SER A 250 11.41 -10.52 28.65
C SER A 250 12.91 -10.24 28.58
N ASN A 251 13.52 -10.22 27.37
CA ASN A 251 14.95 -9.98 27.18
C ASN A 251 15.29 -8.53 26.74
N ILE A 252 14.32 -7.75 26.25
CA ILE A 252 14.49 -6.30 25.99
C ILE A 252 14.35 -5.53 27.31
N ASP A 253 15.33 -4.72 27.72
CA ASP A 253 15.25 -3.91 28.95
C ASP A 253 14.31 -2.69 28.83
N THR A 254 14.15 -2.16 27.61
CA THR A 254 13.38 -0.96 27.28
C THR A 254 11.93 -1.29 26.88
N SER A 255 11.19 -0.32 26.30
CA SER A 255 9.91 -0.58 25.62
C SER A 255 10.14 -0.91 24.14
N LEU A 256 9.25 -1.71 23.57
CA LEU A 256 9.24 -2.07 22.15
C LEU A 256 8.07 -1.39 21.45
N VAL A 257 8.32 -0.59 20.42
CA VAL A 257 7.30 -0.15 19.47
C VAL A 257 7.26 -1.12 18.29
N PHE A 258 6.18 -1.87 18.17
CA PHE A 258 5.91 -2.73 17.03
C PHE A 258 4.90 -2.02 16.09
N ALA A 259 5.39 -1.64 14.93
CA ALA A 259 4.65 -1.00 13.86
C ALA A 259 4.29 -2.01 12.76
N ILE A 260 3.06 -1.92 12.25
CA ILE A 260 2.57 -2.71 11.12
C ILE A 260 2.08 -1.74 10.05
N ASP A 261 2.73 -1.75 8.88
CA ASP A 261 2.38 -0.91 7.72
C ASP A 261 1.64 -1.72 6.65
N ASN A 262 0.87 -1.02 5.80
CA ASN A 262 0.02 -1.61 4.75
C ASN A 262 -0.90 -2.75 5.26
N PHE A 263 -1.53 -2.57 6.43
CA PHE A 263 -2.35 -3.60 7.09
C PHE A 263 -3.52 -4.10 6.21
N GLU A 264 -4.00 -3.27 5.27
CA GLU A 264 -5.02 -3.61 4.28
C GLU A 264 -4.74 -4.89 3.49
N ARG A 265 -3.46 -5.28 3.30
CA ARG A 265 -3.13 -6.51 2.58
C ARG A 265 -3.76 -7.76 3.19
N LEU A 266 -4.02 -7.77 4.50
CA LEU A 266 -4.66 -8.93 5.15
C LEU A 266 -6.15 -9.06 4.81
N PHE A 267 -6.81 -8.05 4.26
CA PHE A 267 -8.26 -8.06 4.04
C PHE A 267 -8.70 -9.15 3.04
N GLU A 268 -7.83 -9.53 2.11
CA GLU A 268 -8.04 -10.66 1.18
C GLU A 268 -7.91 -12.03 1.88
N TYR A 269 -7.26 -12.08 3.05
CA TYR A 269 -6.92 -13.30 3.79
C TYR A 269 -7.73 -13.39 5.09
N ALA A 270 -9.06 -13.49 4.96
CA ALA A 270 -10.03 -13.37 6.06
C ALA A 270 -9.70 -14.16 7.34
N ASN A 271 -9.14 -15.38 7.23
CA ASN A 271 -8.71 -16.19 8.37
C ASN A 271 -7.53 -15.54 9.13
N ILE A 272 -6.48 -15.13 8.40
CA ILE A 272 -5.31 -14.46 8.97
C ILE A 272 -5.73 -13.12 9.58
N PHE A 273 -6.49 -12.31 8.85
CA PHE A 273 -7.00 -11.03 9.32
C PHE A 273 -7.78 -11.12 10.63
N SER A 274 -8.73 -12.06 10.73
CA SER A 274 -9.60 -12.20 11.91
C SER A 274 -8.83 -12.65 13.15
N GLU A 275 -7.95 -13.65 13.01
CA GLU A 275 -7.17 -14.16 14.14
C GLU A 275 -6.00 -13.23 14.52
N PHE A 276 -5.38 -12.52 13.58
CA PHE A 276 -4.34 -11.53 13.88
C PHE A 276 -4.94 -10.27 14.53
N CYS A 277 -6.13 -9.83 14.11
CA CYS A 277 -6.87 -8.76 14.80
C CYS A 277 -7.14 -9.12 16.27
N LEU A 278 -7.59 -10.35 16.52
CA LEU A 278 -7.80 -10.86 17.88
C LEU A 278 -6.48 -10.91 18.69
N LEU A 279 -5.37 -11.31 18.06
CA LEU A 279 -4.04 -11.34 18.69
C LEU A 279 -3.61 -9.95 19.16
N LEU A 280 -3.62 -8.95 18.27
CA LEU A 280 -3.24 -7.56 18.58
C LEU A 280 -4.12 -6.97 19.68
N ARG A 281 -5.43 -7.23 19.64
CA ARG A 281 -6.35 -6.79 20.70
C ARG A 281 -6.05 -7.47 22.04
N SER A 282 -5.77 -8.78 22.03
CA SER A 282 -5.41 -9.53 23.24
C SER A 282 -4.17 -8.96 23.92
N TRP A 283 -3.13 -8.63 23.14
CA TRP A 283 -1.91 -7.99 23.64
C TRP A 283 -2.18 -6.63 24.27
N TYR A 284 -2.97 -5.78 23.59
CA TYR A 284 -3.38 -4.47 24.09
C TYR A 284 -4.19 -4.54 25.40
N GLU A 285 -5.18 -5.44 25.50
CA GLU A 285 -5.97 -5.61 26.72
C GLU A 285 -5.14 -6.22 27.86
N THR A 286 -4.20 -7.12 27.56
CA THR A 286 -3.27 -7.69 28.55
C THR A 286 -2.36 -6.62 29.16
N ALA A 287 -1.90 -5.66 28.35
CA ALA A 287 -1.09 -4.54 28.84
C ALA A 287 -1.82 -3.62 29.83
N LYS A 288 -3.16 -3.66 29.93
CA LYS A 288 -3.89 -2.88 30.96
C LYS A 288 -3.87 -3.54 32.33
N GLN A 289 -3.56 -4.84 32.41
CA GLN A 289 -3.63 -5.61 33.65
C GLN A 289 -2.56 -5.16 34.66
N GLY A 290 -2.88 -5.33 35.96
CA GLY A 290 -2.01 -4.94 37.07
C GLY A 290 -1.05 -6.02 37.54
N ASP A 291 -1.17 -7.23 36.99
CA ASP A 291 -0.47 -8.43 37.41
C ASP A 291 0.96 -8.53 36.84
N ARG A 292 1.62 -9.69 36.99
CA ARG A 292 2.96 -9.92 36.44
C ARG A 292 2.96 -9.91 34.91
N MET A 293 1.92 -10.43 34.25
CA MET A 293 1.83 -10.49 32.79
C MET A 293 1.59 -9.11 32.20
N GLY A 294 0.65 -8.34 32.74
CA GLY A 294 0.40 -6.96 32.33
C GLY A 294 1.63 -6.06 32.46
N LYS A 295 2.50 -6.27 33.47
CA LYS A 295 3.78 -5.55 33.58
C LYS A 295 4.77 -5.84 32.43
N ILE A 296 4.76 -7.04 31.85
CA ILE A 296 5.58 -7.37 30.66
C ILE A 296 4.94 -6.74 29.42
N TRP A 297 3.64 -6.92 29.22
CA TRP A 297 2.92 -6.36 28.06
C TRP A 297 2.88 -4.83 28.04
N LYS A 298 3.04 -4.16 29.19
CA LYS A 298 3.29 -2.71 29.30
C LYS A 298 4.59 -2.23 28.65
N LYS A 299 5.52 -3.12 28.26
CA LYS A 299 6.67 -2.75 27.41
C LYS A 299 6.29 -2.59 25.94
N LEU A 300 5.28 -3.29 25.45
CA LEU A 300 4.87 -3.20 24.05
C LEU A 300 4.10 -1.89 23.78
N ARG A 301 4.28 -1.34 22.58
CA ARG A 301 3.42 -0.35 21.93
C ARG A 301 3.09 -0.88 20.55
N LEU A 302 1.87 -0.64 20.09
CA LEU A 302 1.40 -1.03 18.77
C LEU A 302 1.11 0.21 17.93
N VAL A 303 1.59 0.23 16.69
CA VAL A 303 1.14 1.20 15.67
C VAL A 303 0.64 0.42 14.47
N VAL A 304 -0.62 0.61 14.09
CA VAL A 304 -1.23 -0.06 12.93
C VAL A 304 -1.60 0.98 11.90
N VAL A 305 -1.05 0.86 10.70
CA VAL A 305 -1.32 1.76 9.58
C VAL A 305 -2.17 1.03 8.55
N ASN A 306 -3.30 1.63 8.16
CA ASN A 306 -4.17 1.06 7.15
C ASN A 306 -4.79 2.10 6.21
N SER A 307 -5.10 1.71 4.97
CA SER A 307 -5.96 2.51 4.08
C SER A 307 -7.43 2.50 4.53
N THR A 308 -8.19 3.56 4.27
CA THR A 308 -9.60 3.73 4.73
C THR A 308 -10.61 2.85 3.97
N GLU A 309 -10.31 1.58 3.82
CA GLU A 309 -11.18 0.58 3.19
C GLU A 309 -12.27 0.12 4.15
N ALA A 310 -13.32 -0.49 3.60
CA ALA A 310 -14.29 -1.21 4.39
C ALA A 310 -13.62 -2.47 4.94
N TYR A 311 -13.29 -2.48 6.25
CA TYR A 311 -12.78 -3.68 6.91
C TYR A 311 -13.70 -4.88 6.64
N PRO A 312 -13.15 -6.08 6.36
CA PRO A 312 -13.93 -7.31 6.40
C PRO A 312 -14.65 -7.44 7.75
N THR A 313 -15.82 -8.10 7.76
CA THR A 313 -16.68 -8.15 8.93
C THR A 313 -15.99 -8.85 10.12
N LEU A 314 -15.85 -8.11 11.22
CA LEU A 314 -15.30 -8.59 12.48
C LEU A 314 -16.32 -8.44 13.61
N ASP A 315 -16.28 -9.37 14.56
CA ASP A 315 -16.88 -9.15 15.88
C ASP A 315 -16.25 -7.90 16.53
N ILE A 316 -17.10 -7.02 17.07
CA ILE A 316 -16.71 -5.79 17.78
C ILE A 316 -15.72 -6.08 18.92
N ASN A 317 -15.81 -7.27 19.52
CA ASN A 317 -14.94 -7.76 20.60
C ASN A 317 -13.62 -8.39 20.10
N ARG A 318 -13.50 -8.70 18.80
CA ARG A 318 -12.25 -9.17 18.16
C ARG A 318 -11.45 -8.02 17.54
N SER A 319 -12.12 -6.96 17.07
CA SER A 319 -11.47 -5.86 16.35
C SER A 319 -10.54 -5.00 17.24
N PRO A 320 -9.25 -4.83 16.89
CA PRO A 320 -8.35 -3.87 17.54
C PRO A 320 -8.66 -2.42 17.11
N PHE A 321 -9.46 -2.22 16.06
CA PHE A 321 -9.74 -0.89 15.49
C PHE A 321 -10.70 -0.05 16.34
N ASN A 322 -11.40 -0.68 17.29
CA ASN A 322 -12.33 -0.06 18.23
C ASN A 322 -11.67 0.36 19.55
N VAL A 323 -10.34 0.24 19.66
CA VAL A 323 -9.56 0.54 20.86
C VAL A 323 -8.29 1.32 20.51
N GLY A 324 -7.65 1.92 21.52
CA GLY A 324 -6.48 2.77 21.34
C GLY A 324 -6.81 4.17 20.80
N LEU A 325 -5.79 4.88 20.31
CA LEU A 325 -5.91 6.19 19.66
C LEU A 325 -6.12 5.99 18.16
N ALA A 326 -7.26 6.43 17.63
CA ALA A 326 -7.50 6.51 16.19
C ALA A 326 -7.09 7.89 15.64
N ILE A 327 -6.25 7.87 14.61
CA ILE A 327 -5.75 9.04 13.87
C ILE A 327 -6.20 8.93 12.42
N GLU A 328 -6.75 10.01 11.89
CA GLU A 328 -7.13 10.14 10.49
C GLU A 328 -6.31 11.26 9.85
N LEU A 329 -5.55 10.98 8.78
CA LEU A 329 -4.77 12.01 8.09
C LEU A 329 -5.67 12.72 7.06
N PRO A 330 -5.88 14.03 7.20
CA PRO A 330 -6.49 14.82 6.15
C PRO A 330 -5.49 15.13 5.03
N GLU A 331 -6.03 15.59 3.90
CA GLU A 331 -5.29 16.38 2.93
C GLU A 331 -4.65 17.62 3.56
N PHE A 332 -3.62 18.16 2.90
CA PHE A 332 -3.02 19.43 3.28
C PHE A 332 -3.99 20.59 3.07
N ASN A 333 -4.11 21.45 4.08
CA ASN A 333 -4.78 22.73 3.98
C ASN A 333 -3.89 23.75 3.24
N GLN A 334 -4.46 24.90 2.86
CA GLN A 334 -3.75 25.94 2.10
C GLN A 334 -2.44 26.44 2.77
N GLN A 335 -2.40 26.52 4.10
CA GLN A 335 -1.18 26.94 4.83
C GLN A 335 -0.08 25.89 4.72
N GLN A 336 -0.44 24.60 4.79
CA GLN A 336 0.48 23.48 4.63
C GLN A 336 1.03 23.37 3.21
N VAL A 337 0.21 23.65 2.18
CA VAL A 337 0.71 23.72 0.80
C VAL A 337 1.66 24.92 0.61
N GLN A 338 1.35 26.08 1.20
CA GLN A 338 2.25 27.23 1.19
C GLN A 338 3.57 26.96 1.94
N GLU A 339 3.53 26.21 3.04
CA GLU A 339 4.71 25.76 3.76
C GLU A 339 5.56 24.79 2.92
N MET A 340 4.92 23.83 2.25
CA MET A 340 5.58 22.92 1.32
C MET A 340 6.30 23.68 0.20
N VAL A 341 5.63 24.61 -0.48
CA VAL A 341 6.24 25.44 -1.53
C VAL A 341 7.44 26.25 -1.01
N LYS A 342 7.43 26.72 0.25
CA LYS A 342 8.58 27.40 0.87
C LYS A 342 9.74 26.44 1.15
N LEU A 343 9.47 25.24 1.66
CA LEU A 343 10.49 24.24 1.97
C LEU A 343 11.15 23.66 0.71
N TYR A 344 10.42 23.60 -0.41
CA TYR A 344 10.99 23.31 -1.73
C TYR A 344 11.71 24.51 -2.38
N GLU A 345 11.80 25.66 -1.70
CA GLU A 345 12.45 26.89 -2.16
C GLU A 345 11.75 27.58 -3.36
N LEU A 346 10.52 27.16 -3.68
CA LEU A 346 9.68 27.70 -4.75
C LEU A 346 8.79 28.88 -4.30
N GLY A 347 9.00 29.42 -3.09
CA GLY A 347 8.21 30.52 -2.54
C GLY A 347 8.18 31.80 -3.37
N GLY A 348 9.19 32.02 -4.23
CA GLY A 348 9.23 33.14 -5.20
C GLY A 348 8.83 32.76 -6.64
N TYR A 349 8.62 31.47 -6.93
CA TYR A 349 8.24 30.97 -8.25
C TYR A 349 6.74 31.18 -8.50
N PHE A 350 5.91 30.83 -7.52
CA PHE A 350 4.46 30.96 -7.63
C PHE A 350 4.00 32.40 -7.41
N ARG A 351 3.19 32.92 -8.34
CA ARG A 351 2.24 34.00 -8.05
C ARG A 351 1.06 33.43 -7.25
N GLU A 352 0.36 34.25 -6.47
CA GLU A 352 -0.79 33.80 -5.65
C GLU A 352 -1.86 33.06 -6.48
N GLU A 353 -2.11 33.54 -7.70
CA GLU A 353 -3.02 32.90 -8.66
C GLU A 353 -2.54 31.50 -9.10
N GLY A 354 -1.24 31.34 -9.38
CA GLY A 354 -0.67 30.08 -9.86
C GLY A 354 -0.71 28.97 -8.80
N LEU A 355 -0.40 29.30 -7.54
CA LEU A 355 -0.53 28.32 -6.45
C LEU A 355 -2.01 27.92 -6.25
N SER A 356 -2.93 28.88 -6.41
CA SER A 356 -4.37 28.62 -6.33
C SER A 356 -4.87 27.71 -7.47
N GLN A 357 -4.30 27.84 -8.67
CA GLN A 357 -4.58 26.93 -9.79
C GLN A 357 -4.07 25.50 -9.53
N LEU A 358 -2.84 25.36 -9.00
CA LEU A 358 -2.30 24.04 -8.63
C LEU A 358 -3.16 23.36 -7.55
N ILE A 359 -3.51 24.08 -6.47
CA ILE A 359 -4.39 23.56 -5.41
C ILE A 359 -5.78 23.20 -5.97
N LYS A 360 -6.32 23.96 -6.93
CA LYS A 360 -7.57 23.59 -7.61
C LYS A 360 -7.44 22.28 -8.39
N LEU A 361 -6.32 22.09 -9.10
CA LEU A 361 -6.06 20.91 -9.92
C LEU A 361 -5.88 19.65 -9.07
N VAL A 362 -4.97 19.65 -8.09
CA VAL A 362 -4.59 18.45 -7.34
C VAL A 362 -5.15 18.36 -5.91
N GLY A 363 -5.88 19.38 -5.46
CA GLY A 363 -6.39 19.46 -4.09
C GLY A 363 -5.27 19.66 -3.07
N GLY A 364 -5.49 19.18 -1.84
CA GLY A 364 -4.46 19.07 -0.81
C GLY A 364 -3.75 17.72 -0.80
N HIS A 365 -3.80 16.96 -1.91
CA HIS A 365 -3.34 15.58 -1.95
C HIS A 365 -1.81 15.49 -1.85
N PRO A 366 -1.24 14.93 -0.76
CA PRO A 366 0.20 15.03 -0.46
C PRO A 366 1.12 14.53 -1.58
N TYR A 367 0.83 13.35 -2.14
CA TYR A 367 1.62 12.80 -3.25
C TYR A 367 1.55 13.63 -4.53
N LEU A 368 0.36 14.02 -5.00
CA LEU A 368 0.24 14.84 -6.22
C LEU A 368 0.91 16.21 -6.07
N LEU A 369 0.85 16.80 -4.87
CA LEU A 369 1.59 18.03 -4.55
C LEU A 369 3.11 17.79 -4.54
N ASN A 370 3.58 16.66 -4.03
CA ASN A 370 4.99 16.30 -4.06
C ASN A 370 5.52 16.19 -5.49
N GLU A 371 4.88 15.39 -6.34
CA GLU A 371 5.26 15.23 -7.75
C GLU A 371 5.27 16.59 -8.48
N ALA A 372 4.23 17.40 -8.31
CA ALA A 372 4.15 18.72 -8.95
C ALA A 372 5.24 19.68 -8.49
N ILE A 373 5.46 19.79 -7.18
CA ILE A 373 6.42 20.73 -6.60
C ILE A 373 7.86 20.26 -6.88
N ALA A 374 8.12 18.94 -6.91
CA ALA A 374 9.41 18.38 -7.30
C ALA A 374 9.75 18.66 -8.78
N ASN A 375 8.82 18.40 -9.71
CA ASN A 375 9.02 18.65 -11.15
C ASN A 375 9.21 20.14 -11.48
N LEU A 376 8.47 21.03 -10.78
CA LEU A 376 8.68 22.48 -10.91
C LEU A 376 10.03 22.91 -10.30
N LYS A 377 10.54 22.21 -9.27
CA LYS A 377 11.86 22.49 -8.68
C LYS A 377 13.00 22.05 -9.60
N SER A 378 12.87 20.94 -10.31
CA SER A 378 13.87 20.51 -11.31
C SER A 378 13.85 21.35 -12.60
N GLN A 379 12.88 22.27 -12.75
CA GLN A 379 12.69 23.14 -13.91
C GLN A 379 12.44 22.37 -15.22
N GLU A 380 11.89 21.16 -15.13
CA GLU A 380 11.55 20.33 -16.30
C GLU A 380 10.36 20.87 -17.10
N THR A 381 9.38 21.49 -16.42
CA THR A 381 8.20 22.09 -17.06
C THR A 381 7.84 23.45 -16.46
N SER A 382 7.03 24.22 -17.19
CA SER A 382 6.36 25.42 -16.64
C SER A 382 5.08 25.05 -15.90
N LEU A 383 4.62 25.88 -14.96
CA LEU A 383 3.35 25.66 -14.25
C LEU A 383 2.16 25.56 -15.21
N GLU A 384 2.13 26.40 -16.24
CA GLU A 384 1.08 26.41 -17.26
C GLU A 384 1.06 25.09 -18.07
N GLU A 385 2.24 24.59 -18.43
CA GLU A 385 2.43 23.32 -19.15
C GLU A 385 2.09 22.11 -18.27
N LEU A 386 2.54 22.09 -17.01
CA LEU A 386 2.20 21.08 -16.02
C LEU A 386 0.68 20.98 -15.87
N ILE A 387 0.00 22.10 -15.66
CA ILE A 387 -1.47 22.13 -15.52
C ILE A 387 -2.16 21.63 -16.80
N SER A 388 -1.64 22.01 -17.98
CA SER A 388 -2.20 21.60 -19.27
C SER A 388 -2.00 20.12 -19.59
N LEU A 389 -0.87 19.52 -19.19
CA LEU A 389 -0.53 18.13 -19.50
C LEU A 389 -0.94 17.15 -18.40
N ALA A 390 -1.14 17.61 -17.16
CA ALA A 390 -1.48 16.79 -16.01
C ALA A 390 -2.60 15.72 -16.24
N PRO A 391 -3.74 16.02 -16.90
CA PRO A 391 -4.80 15.02 -17.14
C PRO A 391 -4.58 14.16 -18.40
N THR A 392 -3.34 14.10 -18.92
CA THR A 392 -2.98 13.39 -20.16
C THR A 392 -1.94 12.29 -19.89
N GLU A 393 -1.72 11.41 -20.88
CA GLU A 393 -0.65 10.39 -20.79
C GLU A 393 0.77 11.00 -20.84
N GLN A 394 0.91 12.26 -21.24
CA GLN A 394 2.18 13.03 -21.23
C GLN A 394 2.38 13.81 -19.92
N GLY A 395 1.39 13.80 -19.02
CA GLY A 395 1.49 14.49 -17.73
C GLY A 395 2.31 13.72 -16.72
N ILE A 396 2.97 14.42 -15.81
CA ILE A 396 3.78 13.85 -14.71
C ILE A 396 3.01 12.87 -13.81
N PHE A 397 1.68 12.89 -13.85
CA PHE A 397 0.81 12.00 -13.08
C PHE A 397 0.38 10.74 -13.84
N SER A 398 0.79 10.56 -15.11
CA SER A 398 0.29 9.52 -16.01
C SER A 398 0.35 8.12 -15.38
N TYR A 399 1.50 7.72 -14.85
CA TYR A 399 1.70 6.46 -14.12
C TYR A 399 0.67 6.23 -13.01
N HIS A 400 0.51 7.19 -12.09
CA HIS A 400 -0.48 7.10 -11.01
C HIS A 400 -1.91 7.01 -11.53
N LEU A 401 -2.24 7.80 -12.55
CA LEU A 401 -3.56 7.83 -13.16
C LEU A 401 -3.90 6.50 -13.89
N ARG A 402 -2.90 5.84 -14.49
CA ARG A 402 -3.03 4.48 -15.05
C ARG A 402 -3.31 3.44 -13.97
N GLN A 403 -2.55 3.40 -12.88
CA GLN A 403 -2.78 2.45 -11.77
C GLN A 403 -4.18 2.59 -11.14
N GLN A 404 -4.65 3.83 -11.00
CA GLN A 404 -6.01 4.11 -10.55
C GLN A 404 -7.06 3.69 -11.60
N LEU A 405 -6.78 3.86 -12.90
CA LEU A 405 -7.65 3.39 -13.98
C LEU A 405 -7.80 1.86 -13.99
N GLU A 406 -6.70 1.12 -13.83
CA GLU A 406 -6.71 -0.34 -13.75
C GLU A 406 -7.48 -0.84 -12.53
N SER A 407 -7.26 -0.19 -11.37
CA SER A 407 -8.01 -0.47 -10.14
C SER A 407 -9.52 -0.30 -10.36
N LEU A 408 -9.95 0.77 -11.02
CA LEU A 408 -11.35 1.01 -11.40
C LEU A 408 -11.87 0.02 -12.44
N GLN A 409 -11.07 -0.37 -13.44
CA GLN A 409 -11.47 -1.32 -14.48
C GLN A 409 -11.64 -2.76 -13.95
N SER A 410 -10.95 -3.11 -12.86
CA SER A 410 -11.05 -4.43 -12.21
C SER A 410 -12.41 -4.72 -11.54
N ASP A 411 -13.17 -3.67 -11.20
CA ASP A 411 -14.47 -3.75 -10.51
C ASP A 411 -15.50 -2.86 -11.22
N SER A 412 -16.43 -3.48 -11.96
CA SER A 412 -17.42 -2.75 -12.75
C SER A 412 -18.35 -1.86 -11.91
N GLN A 413 -18.67 -2.25 -10.68
CA GLN A 413 -19.49 -1.44 -9.78
C GLN A 413 -18.71 -0.22 -9.29
N LEU A 414 -17.41 -0.39 -9.05
CA LEU A 414 -16.50 0.71 -8.70
C LEU A 414 -16.35 1.70 -9.86
N LYS A 415 -16.16 1.20 -11.10
CA LYS A 415 -16.15 2.02 -12.33
C LYS A 415 -17.44 2.84 -12.46
N GLU A 416 -18.60 2.19 -12.43
CA GLU A 416 -19.91 2.86 -12.58
C GLU A 416 -20.19 3.85 -11.45
N GLY A 417 -19.81 3.51 -10.22
CA GLY A 417 -19.92 4.39 -9.06
C GLY A 417 -19.11 5.66 -9.24
N TYR A 418 -17.86 5.54 -9.70
CA TYR A 418 -16.99 6.69 -9.89
C TYR A 418 -17.36 7.54 -11.13
N ALA A 419 -17.80 6.92 -12.22
CA ALA A 419 -18.32 7.62 -13.40
C ALA A 419 -19.48 8.57 -13.03
N LYS A 420 -20.36 8.17 -12.10
CA LYS A 420 -21.44 9.04 -11.57
C LYS A 420 -20.90 10.23 -10.77
N VAL A 421 -19.79 10.09 -10.05
CA VAL A 421 -19.18 11.16 -9.24
C VAL A 421 -18.50 12.21 -10.11
N ILE A 422 -17.82 11.82 -11.18
CA ILE A 422 -17.05 12.77 -12.03
C ILE A 422 -17.90 13.49 -13.08
N THR A 423 -19.07 12.96 -13.43
CA THR A 423 -20.01 13.54 -14.42
C THR A 423 -20.90 14.65 -13.85
N VAL A 424 -21.01 14.79 -12.53
CA VAL A 424 -21.93 15.75 -11.88
C VAL A 424 -21.17 16.68 -10.92
N ASP A 425 -21.35 18.00 -11.06
CA ASP A 425 -20.79 19.02 -10.14
C ASP A 425 -21.46 19.06 -8.74
N LYS A 426 -22.15 17.98 -8.33
CA LYS A 426 -22.90 17.89 -7.07
C LYS A 426 -22.50 16.61 -6.34
N PRO A 427 -22.54 16.60 -5.00
CA PRO A 427 -22.32 15.37 -4.24
C PRO A 427 -23.27 14.25 -4.67
N VAL A 428 -22.73 13.04 -4.84
CA VAL A 428 -23.44 11.86 -5.32
C VAL A 428 -23.50 10.81 -4.22
N GLN A 429 -24.69 10.34 -3.90
CA GLN A 429 -24.87 9.22 -2.98
C GLN A 429 -24.54 7.90 -3.69
N LEU A 430 -23.63 7.11 -3.11
CA LEU A 430 -23.26 5.77 -3.56
C LEU A 430 -23.56 4.74 -2.46
N SER A 431 -23.40 3.44 -2.74
CA SER A 431 -23.45 2.43 -1.68
C SER A 431 -22.25 2.60 -0.73
N PRO A 432 -22.37 2.24 0.57
CA PRO A 432 -21.28 2.35 1.52
C PRO A 432 -19.99 1.65 1.06
N GLU A 433 -20.11 0.47 0.46
CA GLU A 433 -19.00 -0.35 -0.01
C GLU A 433 -18.22 0.36 -1.12
N ILE A 434 -18.93 0.91 -2.12
CA ILE A 434 -18.34 1.68 -3.21
C ILE A 434 -17.72 2.98 -2.67
N THR A 435 -18.42 3.68 -1.77
CA THR A 435 -17.91 4.89 -1.11
C THR A 435 -16.59 4.63 -0.39
N PHE A 436 -16.49 3.56 0.42
CA PHE A 436 -15.27 3.23 1.14
C PHE A 436 -14.12 2.82 0.20
N LYS A 437 -14.38 2.02 -0.84
CA LYS A 437 -13.35 1.67 -1.84
C LYS A 437 -12.84 2.91 -2.62
N LEU A 438 -13.73 3.79 -3.08
CA LEU A 438 -13.31 5.00 -3.78
C LEU A 438 -12.58 5.98 -2.86
N HIS A 439 -12.98 6.06 -1.59
CA HIS A 439 -12.30 6.88 -0.59
C HIS A 439 -10.93 6.32 -0.25
N SER A 440 -10.76 4.99 -0.10
CA SER A 440 -9.45 4.40 0.18
C SER A 440 -8.44 4.59 -0.95
N LEU A 441 -8.88 4.52 -2.20
CA LEU A 441 -8.08 4.87 -3.38
C LEU A 441 -7.72 6.36 -3.45
N GLY A 442 -8.36 7.21 -2.65
CA GLY A 442 -8.15 8.67 -2.64
C GLY A 442 -8.87 9.40 -3.77
N LEU A 443 -9.74 8.72 -4.52
CA LEU A 443 -10.44 9.26 -5.69
C LEU A 443 -11.64 10.15 -5.32
N VAL A 444 -12.24 9.94 -4.15
CA VAL A 444 -13.39 10.73 -3.67
C VAL A 444 -13.19 11.27 -2.25
N LYS A 445 -13.89 12.37 -1.95
CA LYS A 445 -14.08 12.92 -0.61
C LYS A 445 -15.51 12.66 -0.17
N ILE A 446 -15.67 12.23 1.08
CA ILE A 446 -16.99 12.05 1.71
C ILE A 446 -17.43 13.40 2.29
N VAL A 447 -18.57 13.90 1.82
CA VAL A 447 -19.21 15.13 2.30
C VAL A 447 -20.59 14.75 2.84
N ARG A 448 -20.72 14.71 4.18
CA ARG A 448 -21.88 14.16 4.89
C ARG A 448 -22.08 12.68 4.55
N ASN A 449 -23.04 12.35 3.69
CA ASN A 449 -23.35 10.98 3.25
C ASN A 449 -23.06 10.76 1.75
N ASP A 450 -22.56 11.79 1.06
CA ASP A 450 -22.40 11.84 -0.39
C ASP A 450 -20.91 11.95 -0.76
N CYS A 451 -20.58 11.65 -2.01
CA CYS A 451 -19.21 11.67 -2.54
C CYS A 451 -19.03 12.78 -3.58
N ILE A 452 -17.86 13.44 -3.55
CA ILE A 452 -17.36 14.30 -4.64
C ILE A 452 -15.99 13.80 -5.08
N ALA A 453 -15.57 14.10 -6.32
CA ALA A 453 -14.18 13.85 -6.75
C ALA A 453 -13.20 14.56 -5.81
N SER A 454 -12.08 13.92 -5.47
CA SER A 454 -11.13 14.49 -4.51
C SER A 454 -10.35 15.69 -5.08
N CYS A 455 -10.06 15.68 -6.39
CA CYS A 455 -9.42 16.78 -7.10
C CYS A 455 -9.87 16.86 -8.58
N ASP A 456 -9.64 18.01 -9.21
CA ASP A 456 -10.07 18.26 -10.59
C ASP A 456 -9.23 17.48 -11.62
N LEU A 457 -7.96 17.17 -11.29
CA LEU A 457 -7.09 16.29 -12.07
C LEU A 457 -7.77 14.95 -12.37
N TYR A 458 -8.25 14.27 -11.33
CA TYR A 458 -8.92 12.99 -11.49
C TYR A 458 -10.20 13.15 -12.30
N ARG A 459 -11.02 14.18 -12.02
CA ARG A 459 -12.22 14.45 -12.81
C ARG A 459 -11.89 14.55 -14.31
N GLN A 460 -10.91 15.38 -14.68
CA GLN A 460 -10.54 15.60 -16.08
C GLN A 460 -9.98 14.33 -16.75
N TYR A 461 -9.05 13.62 -16.09
CA TYR A 461 -8.44 12.39 -16.65
C TYR A 461 -9.46 11.26 -16.85
N PHE A 462 -10.31 11.01 -15.83
CA PHE A 462 -11.23 9.88 -15.83
C PHE A 462 -12.50 10.12 -16.64
N LEU A 463 -12.98 11.37 -16.76
CA LEU A 463 -14.18 11.66 -17.55
C LEU A 463 -14.00 11.20 -19.01
N ALA A 464 -12.86 11.52 -19.63
CA ALA A 464 -12.52 11.10 -20.99
C ALA A 464 -12.26 9.58 -21.17
N ARG A 465 -12.31 8.77 -20.10
CA ARG A 465 -11.92 7.35 -20.10
C ARG A 465 -12.96 6.40 -19.50
N LEU A 466 -13.93 6.91 -18.74
CA LEU A 466 -14.93 6.13 -18.01
C LEU A 466 -16.38 6.34 -18.52
N GLU A 467 -16.61 7.32 -19.40
CA GLU A 467 -17.85 7.45 -20.20
C GLU A 467 -18.16 6.18 -21.02
#